data_AF-A0A6M3JND1-F1
#
_entry.id   AF-A0A6M3JND1-F1
#
_cell.length_a   1.000
_cell.length_b   1.000
_cell.length_c   1.000
_cell.angle_alpha   90.00
_cell.angle_beta   90.00
_cell.angle_gamma   90.00
#
_symmetry.space_group_name_H-M   'P 1'
#
loop_
_entity.id
_entity.type
_entity.pdbx_description
1 polymer ?
#
loop_
_entity_poly.entity_id
_entity_poly.type
_entity_poly.pdbx_seq_one_letter_code
_entity_poly.pdbx_strand_id
1 'polypeptide(L)' 'MGGATVQYTCKTSHEVIEYINAQYKLATEFNMVLDYIQVSCNKNLYTIDLRVRK' A
#
# COMPACT_ATOMS: atom_id res chain seq x y z
N MET A 1 -4.30 -14.15 -14.22
CA MET A 1 -3.31 -14.17 -13.12
C MET A 1 -3.85 -13.25 -12.03
N GLY A 2 -4.21 -13.80 -10.87
CA GLY A 2 -4.89 -13.06 -9.79
C GLY A 2 -3.91 -12.18 -9.01
N GLY A 3 -4.26 -10.91 -8.80
CA GLY A 3 -3.55 -10.02 -7.88
C GLY A 3 -4.30 -9.94 -6.54
N ALA A 4 -3.58 -9.65 -5.47
CA ALA A 4 -4.16 -9.36 -4.16
C ALA A 4 -4.26 -7.84 -3.97
N THR A 5 -5.36 -7.38 -3.39
CA THR A 5 -5.55 -5.99 -2.98
C THR A 5 -5.51 -5.92 -1.46
N VAL A 6 -4.76 -4.96 -0.92
CA VAL A 6 -4.68 -4.67 0.51
C VAL A 6 -5.13 -3.24 0.73
N GLN A 7 -5.94 -3.04 1.76
CA GLN A 7 -6.40 -1.72 2.20
C GLN A 7 -5.87 -1.43 3.60
N TYR A 8 -5.37 -0.21 3.82
CA TYR A 8 -4.88 0.25 5.11
C TYR A 8 -5.33 1.68 5.39
N THR A 9 -5.59 2.01 6.66
CA THR A 9 -5.99 3.37 7.06
C THR A 9 -5.11 3.90 8.18
N CYS A 10 -4.68 5.16 8.08
CA CYS A 10 -3.86 5.83 9.08
C CYS A 10 -4.25 7.32 9.22
N LYS A 11 -3.73 8.00 10.24
CA LYS A 11 -4.11 9.39 10.56
C LYS A 11 -3.10 10.41 10.07
N THR A 12 -1.88 9.99 9.81
CA THR A 12 -0.78 10.89 9.43
C THR A 12 -0.19 10.51 8.09
N SER A 13 0.31 11.51 7.36
CA SER A 13 1.06 11.28 6.12
C SER A 13 2.38 10.53 6.35
N HIS A 14 2.93 10.58 7.56
CA HIS A 14 4.12 9.81 7.93
C HIS A 14 3.83 8.30 7.91
N GLU A 15 2.74 7.87 8.55
CA GLU A 15 2.29 6.47 8.55
C GLU A 15 1.99 5.96 7.14
N VAL A 16 1.47 6.82 6.24
CA VAL A 16 1.28 6.47 4.83
C VAL A 16 2.60 6.05 4.19
N ILE A 17 3.66 6.84 4.37
CA ILE A 17 4.97 6.61 3.77
C ILE A 17 5.61 5.35 4.36
N GLU A 18 5.57 5.18 5.69
CA GLU A 18 6.08 3.98 6.36
C GLU A 18 5.41 2.71 5.85
N TYR A 19 4.08 2.74 5.71
CA TYR A 19 3.32 1.60 5.21
C TYR A 19 3.68 1.26 3.77
N ILE A 20 3.72 2.24 2.87
CA ILE A 20 4.11 2.02 1.46
C ILE A 20 5.52 1.43 1.38
N ASN A 21 6.47 1.95 2.14
CA ASN A 21 7.84 1.44 2.16
C ASN A 21 7.92 -0.02 2.67
N ALA A 22 7.12 -0.37 3.68
CA ALA A 22 7.04 -1.74 4.17
C ALA A 22 6.49 -2.69 3.09
N GLN A 23 5.44 -2.27 2.37
CA GLN A 23 4.87 -3.09 1.28
C GLN A 23 5.84 -3.26 0.11
N TYR A 24 6.63 -2.25 -0.24
CA TYR A 24 7.68 -2.37 -1.26
C TYR A 24 8.77 -3.38 -0.87
N LYS A 25 9.22 -3.37 0.39
CA LYS A 25 10.19 -4.34 0.91
C LYS A 25 9.65 -5.76 0.82
N LEU A 26 8.42 -5.98 1.31
CA LEU A 26 7.76 -7.28 1.25
C LEU A 26 7.58 -7.75 -0.20
N ALA A 27 7.12 -6.87 -1.09
CA ALA A 27 6.97 -7.22 -2.50
C ALA A 27 8.31 -7.68 -3.10
N THR A 28 9.42 -7.01 -2.76
CA THR A 28 10.75 -7.40 -3.22
C THR A 28 11.19 -8.74 -2.64
N GLU A 29 11.00 -8.96 -1.33
CA GLU A 29 11.35 -10.21 -0.63
C GLU A 29 10.60 -11.43 -1.19
N PHE A 30 9.33 -11.25 -1.58
CA PHE A 30 8.49 -12.31 -2.13
C PHE A 30 8.48 -12.35 -3.67
N ASN A 31 9.32 -11.55 -4.32
CA ASN A 31 9.41 -11.44 -5.77
C ASN A 31 8.04 -11.16 -6.43
N MET A 32 7.28 -10.25 -5.82
CA MET A 32 6.00 -9.72 -6.27
C MET A 32 6.17 -8.34 -6.88
N VAL A 33 5.21 -7.94 -7.71
CA VAL A 33 5.13 -6.62 -8.34
C VAL A 33 4.02 -5.81 -7.69
N LEU A 34 4.35 -4.58 -7.27
CA LEU A 34 3.36 -3.55 -6.91
C LEU A 34 2.76 -2.97 -8.21
N ASP A 35 1.49 -3.25 -8.45
CA ASP A 35 0.78 -2.81 -9.66
C ASP A 35 0.33 -1.36 -9.55
N TYR A 36 -0.30 -1.01 -8.42
CA TYR A 36 -0.71 0.36 -8.13
C TYR A 36 -0.77 0.60 -6.63
N ILE A 37 -0.68 1.88 -6.28
CA ILE A 37 -0.93 2.41 -4.95
C ILE A 37 -1.84 3.61 -5.14
N GLN A 38 -3.00 3.59 -4.49
CA GLN A 38 -3.92 4.72 -4.42
C GLN A 38 -3.98 5.20 -2.98
N VAL A 39 -3.74 6.49 -2.76
CA VAL A 39 -3.86 7.13 -1.44
C VAL A 39 -4.98 8.16 -1.52
N SER A 40 -5.99 7.98 -0.68
CA SER A 40 -7.11 8.90 -0.52
C SER A 40 -7.05 9.55 0.86
N CYS A 41 -7.26 10.86 0.94
CA CYS A 41 -7.32 11.57 2.22
C CYS A 41 -8.69 12.20 2.40
N ASN A 42 -9.30 11.97 3.56
CA ASN A 42 -10.54 12.63 3.98
C ASN A 42 -10.36 13.20 5.38
N LYS A 43 -10.24 14.53 5.47
CA LYS A 43 -9.93 15.28 6.69
C LYS A 43 -8.62 14.80 7.31
N ASN A 44 -8.70 13.94 8.34
CA ASN A 44 -7.56 13.45 9.11
C ASN A 44 -7.41 11.93 9.01
N LEU A 45 -7.98 11.33 7.97
CA LEU A 45 -7.90 9.89 7.72
C LEU A 45 -7.40 9.65 6.30
N TYR A 46 -6.30 8.93 6.20
CA TYR A 46 -5.74 8.42 4.97
C TYR A 46 -6.21 6.98 4.77
N THR A 47 -6.56 6.63 3.54
CA THR A 47 -6.84 5.27 3.10
C THR A 47 -5.88 4.95 1.96
N ILE A 48 -5.17 3.84 2.08
CA ILE A 48 -4.24 3.33 1.08
C ILE A 48 -4.79 2.03 0.53
N ASP A 49 -5.03 1.99 -0.77
CA ASP A 49 -5.35 0.77 -1.52
C ASP A 49 -4.14 0.41 -2.38
N LEU A 50 -3.63 -0.81 -2.23
CA LEU A 50 -2.52 -1.31 -3.03
C LEU A 50 -2.84 -2.65 -3.64
N ARG A 51 -2.37 -2.86 -4.85
CA ARG A 51 -2.46 -4.14 -5.54
C ARG A 51 -1.09 -4.70 -5.79
N VAL A 52 -0.93 -5.98 -5.46
CA VAL A 52 0.26 -6.77 -5.75
C VAL A 52 -0.08 -7.98 -6.60
N ARG A 53 0.87 -8.40 -7.43
CA ARG A 53 0.77 -9.64 -8.21
C ARG A 53 2.09 -10.40 -8.19
N LYS A 54 2.02 -11.70 -8.43
CA LYS A 54 3.19 -12.55 -8.65
C LYS A 54 3.49 -12.69 -10.14
#